data_AF-A0AAN6BRK5-F1
#
_entry.id   AF-A0AAN6BRK5-F1
#
_cell.length_a   1.000
_cell.length_b   1.000
_cell.length_c   1.000
_cell.angle_alpha   90.00
_cell.angle_beta   90.00
_cell.angle_gamma   90.00
#
_symmetry.space_group_name_H-M   'P 1'
#
loop_
_entity.id
_entity.type
_entity.pdbx_description
1 polymer ?
#
loop_
_entity_poly.entity_id
_entity_poly.type
_entity_poly.pdbx_seq_one_letter_code
_entity_poly.pdbx_strand_id
1 'polypeptide(L)'
;MLRGRYMIANFHIGRPYLYKALRIPQHVTDHDLEQMRNGLRHAMDWPPVGGIFRKMKSCIPIKFAFCSQFFGQVLLFYCISHHPDPRLRKTLPFGWERWTDEMLRFLEDCAPFSPAVAKDLELLQLLR
;
A
#
# COMPACT_ATOMS: atom_id res chain seq x y z
N MET A 1 -10.75 10.37 11.43
CA MET A 1 -10.73 10.92 10.05
C MET A 1 -9.50 11.77 9.75
N LEU A 2 -9.12 12.76 10.59
CA LEU A 2 -7.96 13.62 10.31
C LEU A 2 -6.62 12.87 10.18
N ARG A 3 -6.31 11.96 11.12
CA ARG A 3 -5.09 11.12 11.06
C ARG A 3 -4.99 10.33 9.75
N GLY A 4 -6.09 9.77 9.27
CA GLY A 4 -6.11 9.04 8.00
C GLY A 4 -5.80 9.94 6.81
N ARG A 5 -6.42 11.12 6.75
CA ARG A 5 -6.14 12.10 5.68
C ARG A 5 -4.68 12.56 5.70
N TYR A 6 -4.11 12.80 6.88
CA TYR A 6 -2.70 13.13 7.05
C TYR A 6 -1.78 12.02 6.50
N MET A 7 -2.03 10.77 6.87
CA MET A 7 -1.25 9.62 6.39
C MET A 7 -1.38 9.46 4.86
N ILE A 8 -2.60 9.51 4.34
CA ILE A 8 -2.85 9.42 2.89
C ILE A 8 -2.12 10.54 2.15
N ALA A 9 -2.20 11.79 2.63
CA ALA A 9 -1.53 12.92 2.01
C ALA A 9 0.00 12.73 1.99
N ASN A 10 0.61 12.33 3.10
CA ASN A 10 2.05 12.07 3.15
C ASN A 10 2.48 10.90 2.27
N PHE A 11 1.65 9.85 2.14
CA PHE A 11 1.90 8.80 1.15
C PHE A 11 1.91 9.37 -0.27
N HIS A 12 0.95 10.24 -0.61
CA HIS A 12 0.89 10.87 -1.94
C HIS A 12 2.10 11.75 -2.24
N ILE A 13 2.56 12.53 -1.25
CA ILE A 13 3.79 13.33 -1.33
C ILE A 13 5.02 12.42 -1.57
N GLY A 14 5.01 11.20 -1.03
CA GLY A 14 6.07 10.20 -1.24
C GLY A 14 6.07 9.52 -2.61
N ARG A 15 4.96 9.53 -3.36
CA ARG A 15 4.83 8.78 -4.63
C ARG A 15 5.82 9.18 -5.72
N PRO A 16 6.19 10.44 -5.93
CA PRO A 16 7.22 10.81 -6.92
C PRO A 16 8.56 10.12 -6.67
N TYR A 17 8.94 9.92 -5.41
CA TYR A 17 10.19 9.22 -5.04
C TYR A 17 10.10 7.72 -5.31
N LEU A 18 8.94 7.10 -5.03
CA LEU A 18 8.67 5.71 -5.39
C LEU A 18 8.73 5.51 -6.92
N TYR A 19 8.13 6.42 -7.68
CA TYR A 19 8.18 6.39 -9.14
C TYR A 19 9.63 6.52 -9.65
N LYS A 20 10.37 7.50 -9.14
CA LYS A 20 11.78 7.72 -9.49
C LYS A 20 12.60 6.46 -9.24
N ALA A 21 12.41 5.83 -8.08
CA ALA A 21 13.15 4.63 -7.71
C ALA A 21 12.86 3.42 -8.59
N LEU A 22 11.61 3.25 -9.03
CA LEU A 22 11.23 2.14 -9.91
C LEU A 22 11.58 2.39 -11.39
N ARG A 23 11.77 3.65 -11.82
CA ARG A 23 12.02 3.99 -13.23
C ARG A 23 13.46 4.34 -13.55
N ILE A 24 14.16 5.01 -12.64
CA ILE A 24 15.53 5.48 -12.82
C ILE A 24 16.35 5.28 -11.52
N PRO A 25 16.49 4.02 -11.03
CA PRO A 25 17.12 3.70 -9.75
C PRO A 25 18.56 4.24 -9.61
N GLN A 26 19.30 4.35 -10.71
CA GLN A 26 20.66 4.88 -10.73
C GLN A 26 20.77 6.38 -10.38
N HIS A 27 19.65 7.12 -10.41
CA HIS A 27 19.58 8.54 -10.01
C HIS A 27 19.00 8.73 -8.60
N VAL A 28 18.78 7.65 -7.85
CA VAL A 28 18.24 7.70 -6.48
C VAL A 28 19.31 8.13 -5.50
N THR A 29 19.09 9.29 -4.89
CA THR A 29 19.90 9.88 -3.83
C THR A 29 19.47 9.35 -2.46
N ASP A 30 20.29 9.59 -1.43
CA ASP A 30 19.92 9.19 -0.06
C ASP A 30 18.72 9.99 0.47
N HIS A 31 18.51 11.22 0.00
CA HIS A 31 17.29 11.97 0.29
C HIS A 31 16.05 11.28 -0.29
N ASP A 32 16.14 10.81 -1.55
CA ASP A 32 15.04 10.08 -2.18
C ASP A 32 14.71 8.80 -1.39
N LEU A 33 15.72 8.05 -0.93
CA LEU A 33 15.52 6.86 -0.10
C LEU A 33 14.79 7.17 1.21
N GLU A 34 15.12 8.27 1.86
CA GLU A 34 14.45 8.69 3.09
C GLU A 34 12.99 9.10 2.81
N GLN A 35 12.74 9.83 1.72
CA GLN A 35 11.38 10.18 1.32
C GLN A 35 10.55 8.94 0.94
N MET A 36 11.15 7.94 0.27
CA MET A 36 10.50 6.65 0.03
C MET A 36 10.14 5.94 1.33
N ARG A 37 11.08 5.83 2.27
CA ARG A 37 10.86 5.19 3.57
C ARG A 37 9.70 5.84 4.31
N ASN A 38 9.66 7.17 4.31
CA ASN A 38 8.58 7.93 4.92
C ASN A 38 7.25 7.73 4.17
N GLY A 39 7.24 7.76 2.84
CA GLY A 39 6.06 7.48 2.03
C GLY A 39 5.47 6.09 2.30
N LEU A 40 6.31 5.04 2.28
CA LEU A 40 5.90 3.66 2.55
C LEU A 40 5.37 3.49 3.97
N ARG A 41 6.01 4.11 4.97
CA ARG A 41 5.50 4.09 6.35
C ARG A 41 4.10 4.71 6.43
N HIS A 42 3.85 5.79 5.70
CA HIS A 42 2.53 6.43 5.64
C HIS A 42 1.52 5.67 4.80
N ALA A 43 1.93 4.71 3.98
CA ALA A 43 1.04 3.80 3.25
C ALA A 43 0.42 2.72 4.16
N MET A 44 1.02 2.47 5.31
CA MET A 44 0.58 1.44 6.26
C MET A 44 -0.41 1.98 7.29
N ASP A 45 -1.19 1.06 7.90
CA ASP A 45 -1.98 1.30 9.12
C ASP A 45 -2.97 2.47 9.02
N TRP A 46 -3.57 2.64 7.84
CA TRP A 46 -4.60 3.65 7.60
C TRP A 46 -5.79 3.45 8.55
N PRO A 47 -6.19 4.45 9.37
CA PRO A 47 -7.29 4.31 10.32
C PRO A 47 -8.61 3.74 9.76
N PRO A 48 -8.99 4.00 8.49
CA PRO A 48 -10.20 3.44 7.89
C PRO A 48 -10.21 1.91 7.71
N VAL A 49 -9.08 1.21 7.77
CA VAL A 49 -9.05 -0.28 7.74
C VAL A 49 -9.10 -0.92 9.13
N GLY A 50 -8.89 -0.13 10.17
CA GLY A 50 -8.83 -0.59 11.55
C GLY A 50 -10.08 -0.25 12.37
N GLY A 51 -10.15 -0.86 13.56
CA GLY A 51 -11.09 -0.46 14.61
C GLY A 51 -12.56 -0.47 14.20
N ILE A 52 -13.27 0.63 14.49
CA ILE A 52 -14.72 0.76 14.27
C ILE A 52 -15.07 0.64 12.79
N PHE A 53 -14.23 1.16 11.87
CA PHE A 53 -14.51 1.15 10.43
C PHE A 53 -14.55 -0.26 9.85
N ARG A 54 -13.74 -1.19 10.38
CA ARG A 54 -13.79 -2.61 10.00
C ARG A 54 -15.16 -3.23 10.32
N LYS A 55 -15.75 -2.84 11.46
CA LYS A 55 -17.02 -3.38 11.97
C LYS A 55 -18.27 -2.75 11.33
N MET A 56 -18.14 -1.60 10.66
CA MET A 56 -19.28 -0.93 10.02
C MET A 56 -19.63 -1.58 8.67
N LYS A 57 -20.73 -2.33 8.65
CA LYS A 57 -21.24 -3.00 7.45
C LYS A 57 -21.84 -2.03 6.41
N SER A 58 -22.30 -0.85 6.82
CA SER A 58 -22.95 0.15 5.95
C SER A 58 -21.99 0.97 5.06
N CYS A 59 -20.68 0.70 5.10
CA CYS A 59 -19.67 1.49 4.37
C CYS A 59 -19.09 0.78 3.13
N ILE A 60 -19.86 -0.07 2.45
CA ILE A 60 -19.41 -0.84 1.28
C ILE A 60 -18.73 0.03 0.20
N PRO A 61 -19.31 1.18 -0.25
CA PRO A 61 -18.64 2.02 -1.25
C PRO A 61 -17.26 2.54 -0.80
N ILE A 62 -17.13 2.86 0.49
CA ILE A 62 -15.86 3.32 1.07
C ILE A 62 -14.85 2.16 1.10
N LYS A 63 -15.29 0.95 1.44
CA LYS A 63 -14.43 -0.25 1.41
C LYS A 63 -13.89 -0.52 0.02
N PHE A 64 -14.71 -0.40 -1.03
CA PHE A 64 -14.25 -0.57 -2.41
C PHE A 64 -13.27 0.51 -2.85
N ALA A 65 -13.51 1.77 -2.48
CA ALA A 65 -12.54 2.84 -2.74
C ALA A 65 -11.18 2.57 -2.08
N PHE A 66 -11.18 1.96 -0.90
CA PHE A 66 -9.94 1.55 -0.24
C PHE A 66 -9.29 0.31 -0.85
N CYS A 67 -10.07 -0.67 -1.36
CA CYS A 67 -9.52 -1.85 -2.04
C CYS A 67 -8.61 -1.45 -3.21
N SER A 68 -9.04 -0.48 -4.03
CA SER A 68 -8.21 -0.01 -5.16
C SER A 68 -6.92 0.67 -4.71
N GLN A 69 -6.94 1.39 -3.57
CA GLN A 69 -5.74 1.97 -2.98
C GLN A 69 -4.80 0.88 -2.46
N PHE A 70 -5.32 -0.13 -1.76
CA PHE A 70 -4.51 -1.21 -1.22
C PHE A 70 -3.92 -2.11 -2.29
N PHE A 71 -4.64 -2.35 -3.39
CA PHE A 71 -4.07 -3.02 -4.55
C PHE A 71 -2.77 -2.35 -5.00
N GLY A 72 -2.83 -1.03 -5.24
CA GLY A 72 -1.66 -0.26 -5.66
C GLY A 72 -0.55 -0.27 -4.61
N GLN A 73 -0.88 -0.19 -3.33
CA GLN A 73 0.11 -0.25 -2.26
C GLN A 73 0.79 -1.61 -2.16
N VAL A 74 0.04 -2.71 -2.10
CA VAL A 74 0.58 -4.07 -2.03
C VAL A 74 1.50 -4.32 -3.22
N LEU A 75 1.10 -3.91 -4.42
CA LEU A 75 1.94 -4.00 -5.62
C LEU A 75 3.24 -3.20 -5.47
N LEU A 76 3.19 -1.98 -4.93
CA LEU A 76 4.39 -1.17 -4.68
C LEU A 76 5.32 -1.83 -3.65
N PHE A 77 4.77 -2.38 -2.55
CA PHE A 77 5.56 -3.13 -1.57
C PHE A 77 6.24 -4.34 -2.21
N TYR A 78 5.54 -5.10 -3.04
CA TYR A 78 6.09 -6.21 -3.80
C TYR A 78 7.21 -5.78 -4.75
N CYS A 79 6.99 -4.73 -5.55
CA CYS A 79 8.00 -4.22 -6.47
C CYS A 79 9.28 -3.80 -5.76
N ILE A 80 9.16 -3.17 -4.59
CA ILE A 80 10.32 -2.71 -3.81
C ILE A 80 11.02 -3.89 -3.13
N SER A 81 10.28 -4.86 -2.59
CA SER A 81 10.86 -6.03 -1.93
C SER A 81 11.67 -6.92 -2.89
N HIS A 82 11.27 -6.99 -4.16
CA HIS A 82 11.95 -7.77 -5.21
C HIS A 82 12.90 -6.94 -6.08
N HIS A 83 13.04 -5.64 -5.81
CA HIS A 83 13.91 -4.79 -6.62
C HIS A 83 15.38 -5.22 -6.50
N PRO A 84 16.19 -5.24 -7.58
CA PRO A 84 17.58 -5.70 -7.53
C PRO A 84 18.50 -4.84 -6.66
N ASP A 85 18.24 -3.54 -6.56
CA ASP A 85 19.01 -2.62 -5.69
C ASP A 85 18.70 -2.85 -4.19
N PRO A 86 19.68 -3.30 -3.37
CA PRO A 86 19.50 -3.50 -1.93
C PRO A 86 19.18 -2.21 -1.17
N ARG A 87 19.58 -1.03 -1.67
CA ARG A 87 19.27 0.26 -1.03
C ARG A 87 17.76 0.50 -1.01
N LEU A 88 17.06 0.14 -2.10
CA LEU A 88 15.60 0.25 -2.17
C LEU A 88 14.92 -0.76 -1.26
N ARG A 89 15.38 -2.02 -1.23
CA ARG A 89 14.82 -3.03 -0.31
C ARG A 89 14.90 -2.59 1.15
N LYS A 90 15.98 -1.91 1.54
CA LYS A 90 16.18 -1.34 2.89
C LYS A 90 15.27 -0.15 3.22
N THR A 91 14.49 0.39 2.28
CA THR A 91 13.49 1.42 2.59
C THR A 91 12.17 0.84 3.09
N LEU A 92 11.97 -0.48 2.98
CA LEU A 92 10.77 -1.13 3.47
C LEU A 92 10.61 -0.91 4.98
N PRO A 93 9.47 -0.37 5.44
CA PRO A 93 9.21 -0.16 6.86
C PRO A 93 9.03 -1.48 7.61
N PHE A 94 9.35 -1.48 8.90
CA PHE A 94 9.11 -2.63 9.77
C PHE A 94 7.64 -3.07 9.74
N GLY A 95 7.39 -4.37 9.63
CA GLY A 95 6.04 -4.96 9.62
C GLY A 95 5.30 -4.86 8.28
N TRP A 96 5.98 -4.47 7.19
CA TRP A 96 5.36 -4.36 5.86
C TRP A 96 4.74 -5.67 5.36
N GLU A 97 5.35 -6.83 5.64
CA GLU A 97 4.85 -8.15 5.23
C GLU A 97 3.50 -8.45 5.88
N ARG A 98 3.42 -8.27 7.20
CA ARG A 98 2.18 -8.40 7.97
C ARG A 98 1.10 -7.47 7.43
N TRP A 99 1.46 -6.22 7.13
CA TRP A 99 0.53 -5.26 6.54
C TRP A 99 0.01 -5.71 5.17
N THR A 100 0.89 -6.20 4.28
CA THR A 100 0.46 -6.72 2.96
C THR A 100 -0.51 -7.89 3.10
N ASP A 101 -0.26 -8.80 4.05
CA ASP A 101 -1.17 -9.92 4.32
C ASP A 101 -2.52 -9.48 4.87
N GLU A 102 -2.54 -8.48 5.77
CA GLU A 102 -3.76 -7.90 6.30
C GLU A 102 -4.59 -7.23 5.19
N MET A 103 -3.95 -6.54 4.23
CA MET A 103 -4.63 -5.92 3.10
C MET A 103 -5.17 -6.94 2.11
N LEU A 104 -4.44 -8.04 1.87
CA LEU A 104 -4.96 -9.14 1.05
C LEU A 104 -6.23 -9.75 1.67
N ARG A 105 -6.25 -9.97 2.98
CA ARG A 105 -7.46 -10.43 3.70
C ARG A 105 -8.60 -9.41 3.60
N PHE A 106 -8.29 -8.11 3.63
CA PHE A 106 -9.29 -7.07 3.45
C PHE A 106 -9.93 -7.12 2.05
N LEU A 107 -9.13 -7.35 1.01
CA LEU A 107 -9.64 -7.55 -0.36
C LEU A 107 -10.46 -8.83 -0.46
N GLU A 108 -10.01 -9.92 0.18
CA GLU A 108 -10.75 -11.20 0.28
C GLU A 108 -12.13 -11.03 0.92
N ASP A 109 -12.22 -10.30 2.03
CA ASP A 109 -13.50 -9.97 2.69
C ASP A 109 -14.45 -9.15 1.78
N CYS A 110 -13.89 -8.39 0.82
CA CYS A 110 -14.65 -7.53 -0.08
C CYS A 110 -14.97 -8.17 -1.44
N ALA A 111 -14.21 -9.18 -1.87
CA ALA A 111 -14.31 -9.82 -3.17
C ALA A 111 -15.71 -10.41 -3.49
N PRO A 112 -16.44 -11.06 -2.54
CA PRO A 112 -17.79 -11.56 -2.82
C PRO A 112 -18.80 -10.48 -3.20
N PHE A 113 -18.51 -9.21 -2.89
CA PHE A 113 -19.41 -8.08 -3.11
C PHE A 113 -19.02 -7.23 -4.33
N SER A 114 -17.87 -7.48 -4.96
CA SER A 114 -17.41 -6.71 -6.12
C SER A 114 -16.52 -7.56 -7.06
N PRO A 115 -16.94 -7.79 -8.31
CA PRO A 115 -16.14 -8.54 -9.27
C PRO A 115 -14.82 -7.84 -9.62
N ALA A 116 -14.77 -6.51 -9.53
CA ALA A 116 -13.53 -5.76 -9.71
C ALA A 116 -12.51 -6.07 -8.61
N VAL A 117 -12.95 -6.07 -7.33
CA VAL A 117 -12.08 -6.41 -6.20
C VAL A 117 -11.67 -7.88 -6.24
N ALA A 118 -12.55 -8.78 -6.67
CA ALA A 118 -12.20 -10.18 -6.89
C ALA A 118 -11.06 -10.33 -7.91
N LYS A 119 -11.11 -9.55 -9.01
CA LYS A 119 -10.04 -9.55 -10.01
C LYS A 119 -8.73 -8.95 -9.48
N ASP A 120 -8.81 -7.85 -8.72
CA ASP A 120 -7.65 -7.26 -8.06
C ASP A 120 -6.96 -8.26 -7.13
N LEU A 121 -7.73 -9.00 -6.33
CA LEU A 121 -7.23 -10.03 -5.44
C LEU A 121 -6.54 -11.17 -6.19
N GLU A 122 -7.16 -11.69 -7.26
CA GLU A 122 -6.59 -12.73 -8.13
C GLU A 122 -5.20 -12.30 -8.64
N LEU A 123 -5.08 -11.06 -9.13
CA LEU A 123 -3.82 -10.53 -9.64
C LEU A 123 -2.74 -10.43 -8.56
N LEU A 124 -3.09 -9.98 -7.36
CA LEU A 124 -2.11 -9.89 -6.27
C LEU A 124 -1.68 -11.28 -5.76
N GLN A 125 -2.56 -12.28 -5.82
CA GLN A 125 -2.22 -13.65 -5.43
C GLN A 125 -1.17 -14.28 -6.35
N LEU A 126 -1.05 -13.83 -7.61
CA LEU A 126 0.02 -14.25 -8.53
C LEU A 126 1.41 -13.77 -8.12
N LEU A 127 1.50 -12.80 -7.19
CA LEU A 127 2.76 -12.24 -6.71
C LEU A 127 3.35 -13.01 -5.53
N ARG A 128 2.68 -14.07 -5.05
CA ARG A 128 3.13 -14.92 -3.94
C ARG A 128 3.94 -16.11 -4.42
#